data_AF-A0A367IZY0-F1
#
_entry.id   AF-A0A367IZY0-F1
#
_cell.length_a   1.000
_cell.length_b   1.000
_cell.length_c   1.000
_cell.angle_alpha   90.00
_cell.angle_beta   90.00
_cell.angle_gamma   90.00
#
_symmetry.space_group_name_H-M   'P 1'
#
loop_
_entity.id
_entity.type
_entity.pdbx_description
1 polymer ?
#
loop_
_entity_poly.entity_id
_entity_poly.type
_entity_poly.pdbx_seq_one_letter_code
_entity_poly.pdbx_strand_id
1 'polypeptide(L)'
;MDFFSRGYIALRGERGQPQSADETIEKLADCLETATLLEDRRAAVLSLKGLVRDWPEEVGNKSFPGLIKVLHIDYKDTDITKSLLETISILCTVHNQYDKDDRGFKFTDYFIEESRNVTILLDILEEFDFYVRYNTIKLLSTLLSNRSKRIQECVLTNPMGISRLVDLLDDK
;
A
#
# COMPACT_ATOMS: atom_id res chain seq x y z
N MET A 1 19.89 -4.28 38.73
CA MET A 1 18.50 -3.85 38.96
C MET A 1 17.56 -4.89 38.32
N ASP A 2 17.70 -6.17 38.68
CA ASP A 2 17.20 -7.28 37.86
C ASP A 2 16.11 -8.11 38.53
N PHE A 3 15.71 -7.72 39.74
CA PHE A 3 14.69 -8.42 40.51
C PHE A 3 13.27 -8.06 40.04
N PHE A 4 13.03 -6.77 39.78
CA PHE A 4 11.72 -6.28 39.31
C PHE A 4 11.42 -6.64 37.85
N SER A 5 12.43 -6.66 36.97
CA SER A 5 12.25 -7.08 35.57
C SER A 5 11.88 -8.56 35.46
N ARG A 6 12.51 -9.43 36.25
CA ARG A 6 12.22 -10.88 36.28
C ARG A 6 10.82 -11.19 36.82
N GLY A 7 10.39 -10.50 37.88
CA GLY A 7 9.03 -10.65 38.40
C GLY A 7 7.96 -10.16 37.43
N TYR A 8 8.21 -9.05 36.73
CA TYR A 8 7.30 -8.52 35.71
C TYR A 8 7.18 -9.42 34.48
N ILE A 9 8.28 -10.02 34.02
CA ILE A 9 8.30 -10.98 32.90
C ILE A 9 7.54 -12.27 33.27
N ALA A 10 7.69 -12.76 34.51
CA ALA A 10 7.00 -13.96 34.98
C ALA A 10 5.46 -13.78 35.10
N LEU A 11 5.00 -12.55 35.38
CA LEU A 11 3.56 -12.22 35.48
C LEU A 11 2.89 -11.92 34.12
N ARG A 12 3.68 -11.71 33.06
CA ARG A 12 3.17 -11.30 31.74
C ARG A 12 2.52 -12.44 30.94
N GLY A 13 2.82 -13.70 31.26
CA GLY A 13 2.40 -14.87 30.48
C GLY A 13 2.89 -14.83 29.02
N GLU A 14 2.57 -15.84 28.21
CA GLU A 14 2.92 -15.86 26.77
C GLU A 14 2.32 -14.66 26.02
N ARG A 15 1.14 -14.18 26.46
CA ARG A 15 0.46 -12.99 25.89
C ARG A 15 1.13 -11.66 26.22
N GLY A 16 2.16 -11.67 27.05
CA GLY A 16 2.90 -10.49 27.46
C GLY A 16 4.25 -10.33 26.80
N GLN A 17 4.72 -11.28 25.97
CA GLN A 17 5.95 -11.03 25.22
C GLN A 17 5.72 -9.88 24.22
N PRO A 18 6.71 -8.98 24.02
CA PRO A 18 6.62 -7.99 22.97
C PRO A 18 6.44 -8.74 21.64
N GLN A 19 5.27 -8.57 21.03
CA GLN A 19 4.95 -9.24 19.77
C GLN A 19 5.98 -8.82 18.73
N SER A 20 6.55 -9.79 18.01
CA SER A 20 7.51 -9.49 16.95
C SER A 20 6.82 -8.61 15.89
N ALA A 21 7.59 -7.73 15.25
CA ALA A 21 7.09 -6.96 14.10
C ALA A 21 6.54 -7.92 13.02
N ASP A 22 7.22 -9.04 12.82
CA ASP A 22 6.86 -10.07 11.84
C ASP A 22 5.49 -10.72 12.11
N GLU A 23 5.23 -11.10 13.37
CA GLU A 23 3.95 -11.69 13.79
C GLU A 23 2.82 -10.64 13.75
N THR A 24 3.15 -9.38 14.02
CA THR A 24 2.21 -8.26 13.91
C THR A 24 1.79 -8.05 12.47
N ILE A 25 2.74 -8.02 11.55
CA ILE A 25 2.49 -7.85 10.11
C ILE A 25 1.63 -9.00 9.59
N GLU A 26 1.91 -10.24 10.01
CA GLU A 26 1.15 -11.42 9.58
C GLU A 26 -0.32 -11.36 10.00
N LYS A 27 -0.60 -11.03 11.27
CA LYS A 27 -1.99 -10.86 11.74
C LYS A 27 -2.71 -9.72 11.01
N LEU A 28 -2.00 -8.64 10.69
CA LEU A 28 -2.57 -7.53 9.94
C LEU A 28 -2.88 -7.93 8.49
N ALA A 29 -2.00 -8.71 7.85
CA ALA A 29 -2.22 -9.26 6.51
C ALA A 29 -3.45 -10.20 6.49
N ASP A 30 -3.55 -11.12 7.45
CA ASP A 30 -4.72 -12.00 7.61
C ASP A 30 -6.01 -11.20 7.83
N CYS A 31 -5.92 -10.08 8.57
CA CYS A 31 -7.04 -9.17 8.76
C CYS A 31 -7.50 -8.54 7.44
N LEU A 32 -6.59 -8.09 6.57
CA LEU A 32 -6.96 -7.56 5.25
C LEU A 32 -7.71 -8.60 4.40
N GLU A 33 -7.36 -9.88 4.56
CA GLU A 33 -8.00 -10.96 3.80
C GLU A 33 -9.38 -11.35 4.35
N THR A 34 -9.54 -11.35 5.68
CA THR A 34 -10.71 -11.95 6.35
C THR A 34 -11.72 -10.94 6.89
N ALA A 35 -11.32 -9.68 7.10
CA ALA A 35 -12.18 -8.68 7.74
C ALA A 35 -13.37 -8.28 6.87
N THR A 36 -14.57 -8.39 7.45
CA THR A 36 -15.83 -8.00 6.81
C THR A 36 -16.15 -6.52 6.99
N LEU A 37 -15.76 -5.94 8.13
CA LEU A 37 -16.01 -4.54 8.45
C LEU A 37 -14.97 -3.61 7.84
N LEU A 38 -15.42 -2.49 7.26
CA LEU A 38 -14.55 -1.45 6.70
C LEU A 38 -13.59 -0.88 7.76
N GLU A 39 -14.07 -0.64 8.98
CA GLU A 39 -13.26 -0.07 10.06
C GLU A 39 -12.09 -0.98 10.46
N ASP A 40 -12.29 -2.30 10.45
CA ASP A 40 -11.23 -3.26 10.75
C ASP A 40 -10.15 -3.22 9.66
N ARG A 41 -10.56 -3.20 8.38
CA ARG A 41 -9.63 -3.04 7.26
C ARG A 41 -8.89 -1.71 7.32
N ARG A 42 -9.59 -0.61 7.62
CA ARG A 42 -8.99 0.72 7.75
C ARG A 42 -7.94 0.76 8.86
N ALA A 43 -8.25 0.20 10.03
CA ALA A 43 -7.30 0.11 11.14
C ALA A 43 -6.08 -0.76 10.79
N ALA A 44 -6.29 -1.87 10.07
CA ALA A 44 -5.23 -2.75 9.64
C ALA A 44 -4.29 -2.06 8.63
N VAL A 45 -4.84 -1.40 7.59
CA VAL A 45 -4.05 -0.65 6.60
C VAL A 45 -3.28 0.49 7.28
N LEU A 46 -3.91 1.22 8.19
CA LEU A 46 -3.25 2.31 8.92
C LEU A 46 -2.07 1.80 9.76
N SER A 47 -2.21 0.62 10.37
CA SER A 47 -1.14 -0.02 11.14
C SER A 47 0.02 -0.46 10.23
N LEU A 48 -0.30 -1.08 9.09
CA LEU A 48 0.70 -1.46 8.08
C LEU A 48 1.44 -0.26 7.49
N LYS A 49 0.74 0.86 7.27
CA LYS A 49 1.34 2.14 6.84
C LYS A 49 2.38 2.66 7.84
N GLY A 50 2.20 2.41 9.13
CA GLY A 50 3.21 2.73 10.14
C GLY A 50 4.44 1.84 10.02
N LEU A 51 4.21 0.53 9.89
CA LEU A 51 5.25 -0.51 9.88
C LEU A 51 6.09 -0.52 8.59
N VAL A 52 5.51 -0.17 7.45
CA VAL A 52 6.18 -0.22 6.14
C VAL A 52 7.42 0.68 6.06
N ARG A 53 7.54 1.67 6.94
CA ARG A 53 8.72 2.56 6.99
C ARG A 53 9.96 1.85 7.50
N ASP A 54 9.76 0.98 8.51
CA ASP A 54 10.86 0.28 9.19
C ASP A 54 11.05 -1.13 8.59
N TRP A 55 9.97 -1.78 8.16
CA TRP A 55 9.93 -3.17 7.70
C TRP A 55 9.28 -3.33 6.31
N PRO A 56 9.73 -2.59 5.28
CA PRO A 56 9.03 -2.56 4.01
C PRO A 56 9.02 -3.90 3.27
N GLU A 57 10.08 -4.69 3.38
CA GLU A 57 10.18 -5.99 2.70
C GLU A 57 9.21 -7.01 3.30
N GLU A 58 9.17 -7.11 4.63
CA GLU A 58 8.23 -8.01 5.33
C GLU A 58 6.77 -7.60 5.11
N VAL A 59 6.47 -6.29 5.20
CA VAL A 59 5.12 -5.78 4.93
C VAL A 59 4.72 -6.10 3.49
N GLY A 60 5.59 -5.87 2.52
CA GLY A 60 5.30 -6.17 1.12
C GLY A 60 5.09 -7.67 0.87
N ASN A 61 5.98 -8.52 1.38
CA ASN A 61 5.89 -9.96 1.14
C ASN A 61 4.62 -10.59 1.74
N LYS A 62 4.19 -10.14 2.92
CA LYS A 62 3.04 -10.73 3.62
C LYS A 62 1.70 -10.08 3.27
N SER A 63 1.65 -8.77 3.05
CA SER A 63 0.38 -8.02 2.99
C SER A 63 0.03 -7.43 1.63
N PHE A 64 0.94 -7.43 0.65
CA PHE A 64 0.71 -6.74 -0.64
C PHE A 64 -0.50 -7.25 -1.43
N PRO A 65 -0.76 -8.57 -1.53
CA PRO A 65 -1.99 -9.07 -2.16
C PRO A 65 -3.25 -8.56 -1.45
N GLY A 66 -3.25 -8.56 -0.13
CA GLY A 66 -4.35 -8.04 0.69
C GLY A 66 -4.54 -6.53 0.50
N LEU A 67 -3.47 -5.75 0.43
CA LEU A 67 -3.54 -4.31 0.16
C LEU A 67 -4.20 -4.02 -1.20
N ILE A 68 -3.86 -4.79 -2.24
CA ILE A 68 -4.46 -4.64 -3.57
C ILE A 68 -5.94 -5.06 -3.55
N LYS A 69 -6.28 -6.16 -2.87
CA LYS A 69 -7.68 -6.58 -2.68
C LYS A 69 -8.51 -5.50 -2.00
N VAL A 70 -8.02 -4.91 -0.92
CA VAL A 70 -8.72 -3.83 -0.21
C VAL A 70 -8.82 -2.59 -1.08
N LEU A 71 -7.80 -2.26 -1.87
CA LEU A 71 -7.88 -1.20 -2.89
C LEU A 71 -9.02 -1.45 -3.88
N HIS A 72 -9.23 -2.67 -4.36
CA HIS A 72 -10.33 -2.96 -5.29
C HIS A 72 -11.72 -2.77 -4.68
N ILE A 73 -11.85 -3.07 -3.39
CA ILE A 73 -13.14 -3.09 -2.71
C ILE A 73 -13.49 -1.68 -2.18
N ASP A 74 -12.52 -0.99 -1.61
CA ASP A 74 -12.74 0.22 -0.79
C ASP A 74 -12.16 1.51 -1.38
N TYR A 75 -11.71 1.55 -2.65
CA TYR A 75 -11.11 2.75 -3.25
C TYR A 75 -11.98 4.02 -3.24
N LYS A 76 -13.29 3.88 -2.99
CA LYS A 76 -14.24 5.00 -2.87
C LYS A 76 -14.24 5.66 -1.49
N ASP A 77 -13.67 4.98 -0.49
CA ASP A 77 -13.55 5.54 0.85
C ASP A 77 -12.24 6.32 0.98
N THR A 78 -12.34 7.64 1.13
CA THR A 78 -11.18 8.56 1.10
C THR A 78 -10.13 8.22 2.15
N ASP A 79 -10.55 7.85 3.36
CA ASP A 79 -9.66 7.62 4.49
C ASP A 79 -8.78 6.37 4.29
N ILE A 80 -9.40 5.23 3.94
CA ILE A 80 -8.63 4.01 3.69
C ILE A 80 -7.82 4.13 2.40
N THR A 81 -8.37 4.75 1.35
CA THR A 81 -7.71 4.92 0.06
C THR A 81 -6.42 5.72 0.20
N LYS A 82 -6.45 6.82 0.95
CA LYS A 82 -5.23 7.59 1.25
C LYS A 82 -4.16 6.71 1.90
N SER A 83 -4.54 5.91 2.90
CA SER A 83 -3.60 5.03 3.59
C SER A 83 -3.05 3.90 2.71
N LEU A 84 -3.88 3.34 1.82
CA LEU A 84 -3.49 2.35 0.82
C LEU A 84 -2.48 2.92 -0.18
N LEU A 85 -2.79 4.07 -0.77
CA LEU A 85 -1.94 4.72 -1.76
C LEU A 85 -0.56 5.05 -1.19
N GLU A 86 -0.49 5.58 0.02
CA GLU A 86 0.77 5.86 0.69
C GLU A 86 1.58 4.58 0.97
N THR A 87 0.92 3.52 1.44
CA THR A 87 1.57 2.23 1.74
C THR A 87 2.12 1.58 0.48
N ILE A 88 1.30 1.46 -0.56
CA ILE A 88 1.69 0.89 -1.86
C ILE A 88 2.80 1.74 -2.50
N SER A 89 2.74 3.07 -2.40
CA SER A 89 3.80 3.95 -2.90
C SER A 89 5.15 3.67 -2.22
N ILE A 90 5.19 3.47 -0.90
CA ILE A 90 6.43 3.14 -0.18
C ILE A 90 6.97 1.76 -0.60
N LEU A 91 6.09 0.78 -0.82
CA LEU A 91 6.47 -0.56 -1.27
C LEU A 91 7.07 -0.54 -2.68
N CYS A 92 6.47 0.23 -3.59
CA CYS A 92 6.93 0.36 -4.97
C CYS A 92 8.09 1.34 -5.16
N THR A 93 8.51 2.09 -4.13
CA THR A 93 9.64 3.02 -4.26
C THR A 93 10.95 2.25 -4.41
N VAL A 94 11.64 2.48 -5.53
CA VAL A 94 12.98 1.94 -5.80
C VAL A 94 14.02 2.86 -5.15
N HIS A 95 14.90 2.29 -4.33
CA HIS A 95 15.96 3.03 -3.65
C HIS A 95 17.24 3.09 -4.47
N ASN A 96 17.52 2.04 -5.24
CA ASN A 96 18.68 1.99 -6.12
C ASN A 96 18.28 1.59 -7.54
N GLN A 97 18.25 2.57 -8.46
CA GLN A 97 17.89 2.33 -9.86
C GLN A 97 18.86 1.40 -10.62
N TYR A 98 20.10 1.24 -10.13
CA TYR A 98 21.08 0.35 -10.75
C TYR A 98 20.95 -1.09 -10.27
N ASP A 99 20.24 -1.31 -9.16
CA ASP A 99 19.95 -2.64 -8.63
C ASP A 99 18.66 -3.17 -9.26
N LYS A 100 18.82 -4.12 -10.18
CA LYS A 100 17.69 -4.75 -10.88
C LYS A 100 16.85 -5.63 -9.94
N ASP A 101 17.39 -6.05 -8.81
CA ASP A 101 16.73 -6.91 -7.83
C ASP A 101 16.07 -6.12 -6.69
N ASP A 102 16.07 -4.78 -6.75
CA ASP A 102 15.40 -3.89 -5.80
C ASP A 102 13.92 -4.29 -5.64
N ARG A 103 13.48 -4.38 -4.37
CA ARG A 103 12.12 -4.75 -4.00
C ARG A 103 11.05 -3.89 -4.67
N GLY A 104 11.33 -2.61 -4.92
CA GLY A 104 10.41 -1.68 -5.56
C GLY A 104 10.05 -2.11 -6.97
N PHE A 105 11.00 -2.69 -7.71
CA PHE A 105 10.73 -3.28 -9.02
C PHE A 105 9.83 -4.52 -8.90
N LYS A 106 10.12 -5.42 -7.95
CA LYS A 106 9.32 -6.64 -7.72
C LYS A 106 7.85 -6.32 -7.39
N PHE A 107 7.62 -5.40 -6.44
CA PHE A 107 6.27 -4.99 -6.07
C PHE A 107 5.57 -4.20 -7.18
N THR A 108 6.32 -3.40 -7.95
CA THR A 108 5.76 -2.73 -9.13
C THR A 108 5.31 -3.74 -10.17
N ASP A 109 6.13 -4.75 -10.47
CA ASP A 109 5.81 -5.80 -11.44
C ASP A 109 4.57 -6.60 -11.01
N TYR A 110 4.46 -6.91 -9.71
CA TYR A 110 3.26 -7.54 -9.16
C TYR A 110 2.03 -6.64 -9.29
N PHE A 111 2.15 -5.34 -8.98
CA PHE A 111 1.03 -4.40 -9.05
C PHE A 111 0.51 -4.20 -10.49
N ILE A 112 1.39 -4.22 -11.49
CA ILE A 112 1.00 -3.97 -12.90
C ILE A 112 0.65 -5.24 -13.68
N GLU A 113 0.74 -6.40 -13.05
CA GLU A 113 0.32 -7.67 -13.64
C GLU A 113 -1.16 -7.59 -14.05
N GLU A 114 -2.00 -7.05 -13.16
CA GLU A 114 -3.40 -6.77 -13.44
C GLU A 114 -3.61 -5.30 -13.89
N SER A 115 -4.00 -5.10 -15.15
CA SER A 115 -4.27 -3.76 -15.70
C SER A 115 -5.39 -3.00 -14.98
N ARG A 116 -6.29 -3.75 -14.33
CA ARG A 116 -7.36 -3.19 -13.49
C ARG A 116 -6.82 -2.30 -12.37
N ASN A 117 -5.65 -2.61 -11.83
CA ASN A 117 -5.03 -1.83 -10.75
C ASN A 117 -4.76 -0.39 -11.21
N VAL A 118 -4.23 -0.23 -12.43
CA VAL A 118 -3.98 1.08 -13.04
C VAL A 118 -5.30 1.80 -13.35
N THR A 119 -6.32 1.08 -13.84
CA THR A 119 -7.65 1.65 -14.06
C THR A 119 -8.28 2.20 -12.77
N ILE A 120 -8.16 1.48 -11.66
CA ILE A 120 -8.65 1.96 -10.36
C ILE A 120 -7.89 3.23 -9.93
N LEU A 121 -6.56 3.29 -10.12
CA LEU A 121 -5.82 4.52 -9.85
C LEU A 121 -6.33 5.69 -10.69
N LEU A 122 -6.66 5.46 -11.97
CA LEU A 122 -7.25 6.48 -12.83
C LEU A 122 -8.66 6.89 -12.38
N ASP A 123 -9.47 5.96 -11.85
CA ASP A 123 -10.78 6.27 -11.27
C ASP A 123 -10.63 7.13 -9.99
N ILE A 124 -9.66 6.81 -9.13
CA ILE A 124 -9.38 7.58 -7.90
C ILE A 124 -8.97 9.02 -8.20
N LEU A 125 -8.38 9.31 -9.38
CA LEU A 125 -8.04 10.68 -9.78
C LEU A 125 -9.27 11.58 -9.99
N GLU A 126 -10.45 11.01 -10.20
CA GLU A 126 -11.71 11.77 -10.32
C GLU A 126 -12.23 12.27 -8.95
N GLU A 127 -11.66 11.80 -7.83
CA GLU A 127 -12.05 12.22 -6.48
C GLU A 127 -11.66 13.68 -6.18
N PHE A 128 -12.49 14.40 -5.43
CA PHE A 128 -12.22 15.81 -5.10
C PHE A 128 -11.18 16.02 -3.99
N ASP A 129 -10.91 14.99 -3.16
CA ASP A 129 -9.96 15.13 -2.07
C ASP A 129 -8.53 15.34 -2.57
N PHE A 130 -7.92 16.44 -2.15
CA PHE A 130 -6.57 16.82 -2.57
C PHE A 130 -5.52 15.77 -2.22
N TYR A 131 -5.58 15.19 -1.02
CA TYR A 131 -4.56 14.24 -0.57
C TYR A 131 -4.67 12.90 -1.30
N VAL A 132 -5.89 12.44 -1.59
CA VAL A 132 -6.11 11.24 -2.39
C VAL A 132 -5.55 11.45 -3.79
N ARG A 133 -5.93 12.54 -4.49
CA ARG A 133 -5.38 12.84 -5.83
C ARG A 133 -3.87 12.97 -5.82
N TYR A 134 -3.30 13.72 -4.87
CA TYR A 134 -1.85 13.90 -4.74
C TYR A 134 -1.13 12.55 -4.56
N ASN A 135 -1.61 11.70 -3.65
CA ASN A 135 -0.99 10.40 -3.40
C ASN A 135 -1.15 9.44 -4.58
N THR A 136 -2.27 9.51 -5.31
CA THR A 136 -2.47 8.75 -6.54
C THR A 136 -1.50 9.17 -7.64
N ILE A 137 -1.33 10.49 -7.88
CA ILE A 137 -0.35 11.01 -8.85
C ILE A 137 1.07 10.61 -8.44
N LYS A 138 1.40 10.69 -7.15
CA LYS A 138 2.70 10.27 -6.63
C LYS A 138 2.94 8.78 -6.89
N LEU A 139 1.97 7.92 -6.61
CA LEU A 139 2.06 6.49 -6.87
C LEU A 139 2.21 6.21 -8.38
N LEU A 140 1.37 6.81 -9.22
CA LEU A 140 1.48 6.69 -10.68
C LEU A 140 2.85 7.13 -11.19
N SER A 141 3.41 8.21 -10.64
CA SER A 141 4.75 8.69 -10.98
C SER A 141 5.84 7.67 -10.60
N THR A 142 5.74 7.05 -9.42
CA THR A 142 6.64 5.97 -8.99
C THR A 142 6.54 4.75 -9.90
N LEU A 143 5.32 4.34 -10.27
CA LEU A 143 5.12 3.20 -11.17
C LEU A 143 5.66 3.50 -12.57
N LEU A 144 5.46 4.73 -13.08
CA LEU A 144 6.00 5.19 -14.36
C LEU A 144 7.53 5.22 -14.37
N SER A 145 8.18 5.64 -13.29
CA SER A 145 9.65 5.62 -13.21
C SER A 145 10.21 4.20 -13.23
N ASN A 146 9.46 3.24 -12.71
CA ASN A 146 9.90 1.85 -12.59
C ASN A 146 9.65 1.05 -13.88
N ARG A 147 8.47 1.21 -14.49
CA ARG A 147 7.98 0.43 -15.66
C ARG A 147 7.17 1.29 -16.64
N SER A 148 7.81 2.33 -17.19
CA SER A 148 7.17 3.34 -18.07
C SER A 148 6.32 2.75 -19.20
N LYS A 149 6.87 1.83 -19.98
CA LYS A 149 6.18 1.22 -21.14
C LYS A 149 4.89 0.52 -20.73
N ARG A 150 4.95 -0.30 -19.67
CA ARG A 150 3.81 -1.11 -19.22
C ARG A 150 2.70 -0.23 -18.66
N ILE A 151 3.03 0.79 -17.88
CA ILE A 151 2.03 1.74 -17.37
C ILE A 151 1.40 2.54 -18.52
N GLN A 152 2.19 3.01 -19.48
CA GLN A 152 1.66 3.72 -20.66
C GLN A 152 0.69 2.85 -21.46
N GLU A 153 1.03 1.57 -21.68
CA GLU A 153 0.12 0.60 -22.31
C GLU A 153 -1.19 0.47 -21.52
N CYS A 154 -1.13 0.29 -20.20
CA CYS A 154 -2.33 0.20 -19.36
C CYS A 154 -3.21 1.45 -19.47
N VAL A 155 -2.62 2.65 -19.44
CA VAL A 155 -3.34 3.92 -19.58
C VAL A 155 -3.97 4.05 -20.97
N LEU A 156 -3.26 3.66 -22.03
CA LEU A 156 -3.75 3.73 -23.41
C LEU A 156 -4.88 2.73 -23.69
N THR A 157 -4.89 1.58 -23.02
CA THR A 157 -5.98 0.61 -23.13
C THR A 157 -7.26 1.07 -22.43
N ASN A 158 -7.17 2.02 -21.50
CA ASN A 158 -8.32 2.59 -20.84
C ASN A 158 -8.93 3.72 -21.71
N PRO A 159 -10.19 3.59 -22.17
CA PRO A 159 -10.80 4.54 -23.12
C PRO A 159 -10.86 5.99 -22.62
N MET A 160 -10.77 6.24 -21.31
CA MET A 160 -10.75 7.58 -20.71
C MET A 160 -9.46 7.89 -19.95
N GLY A 161 -8.45 7.02 -20.05
CA GLY A 161 -7.23 7.15 -19.25
C GLY A 161 -6.44 8.43 -19.51
N ILE A 162 -6.27 8.80 -20.79
CA ILE A 162 -5.57 10.05 -21.14
C ILE A 162 -6.41 11.27 -20.76
N SER A 163 -7.71 11.29 -21.06
CA SER A 163 -8.59 12.43 -20.78
C SER A 163 -8.56 12.79 -19.29
N ARG A 164 -8.68 11.80 -18.41
CA ARG A 164 -8.60 11.99 -16.96
C ARG A 164 -7.27 12.59 -16.50
N LEU A 165 -6.15 12.16 -17.11
CA LEU A 165 -4.84 12.72 -16.80
C LEU A 165 -4.68 14.15 -17.31
N VAL A 166 -5.31 14.49 -18.44
CA VAL A 166 -5.32 15.86 -18.98
C VAL A 166 -6.18 16.76 -18.12
N ASP A 167 -7.33 16.30 -17.63
CA ASP A 167 -8.22 17.07 -16.76
C ASP A 167 -7.52 17.51 -15.46
N LEU A 168 -6.53 16.75 -14.99
CA LEU A 168 -5.68 17.16 -13.85
C LEU A 168 -4.84 18.43 -14.11
N LEU A 169 -4.57 18.77 -15.38
CA LEU A 169 -3.84 20.01 -15.71
C LEU A 169 -4.71 21.25 -15.51
N ASP A 170 -6.03 21.08 -15.54
CA ASP A 170 -7.02 22.13 -15.32
C ASP A 170 -7.51 22.17 -13.85
N ASP A 171 -6.87 21.39 -12.96
CA ASP A 171 -7.20 21.33 -11.54
C ASP A 171 -6.99 22.70 -10.86
N LYS A 172 -8.05 23.24 -10.26
CA LYS A 172 -8.10 24.58 -9.66
C LYS A 172 -7.98 24.56 -8.15
#